data_AF-A0A7K2LQH8-F1
#
_entry.id   AF-A0A7K2LQH8-F1
#
_cell.length_a   1.000
_cell.length_b   1.000
_cell.length_c   1.000
_cell.angle_alpha   90.00
_cell.angle_beta   90.00
_cell.angle_gamma   90.00
#
_symmetry.space_group_name_H-M   'P 1'
#
loop_
_entity.id
_entity.type
_entity.pdbx_description
1 polymer ?
#
loop_
_entity_poly.entity_id
_entity_poly.type
_entity_poly.pdbx_seq_one_letter_code
_entity_poly.pdbx_strand_id
1 'polypeptide(L)'
;MPPLDPPDPPGPPGPPAGPPSEPPLPALTRAESELIDRYLAAVDLLGRINPGRHEDTYSGLRAAQALVRAAAELRDALALMHRR
;
A
#
# COMPACT_ATOMS: atom_id res chain seq x y z
N MET A 1 62.81 -36.10 -11.18
CA MET A 1 61.93 -35.10 -10.55
C MET A 1 61.29 -34.32 -11.69
N PRO A 2 59.98 -34.47 -11.97
CA PRO A 2 59.34 -33.71 -13.03
C PRO A 2 59.30 -32.22 -12.65
N PRO A 3 59.31 -31.29 -13.61
CA PRO A 3 59.11 -29.87 -13.30
C PRO A 3 57.72 -29.68 -12.68
N LEU A 4 57.65 -28.88 -11.62
CA LEU A 4 56.40 -28.45 -11.01
C LEU A 4 55.72 -27.50 -12.01
N ASP A 5 54.50 -27.79 -12.45
CA ASP A 5 53.74 -26.84 -13.27
C ASP A 5 53.59 -25.51 -12.51
N PRO A 6 53.68 -24.35 -13.19
CA PRO A 6 53.43 -23.07 -12.55
C PRO A 6 51.98 -23.02 -12.03
N PRO A 7 51.72 -22.37 -10.88
CA PRO A 7 50.37 -22.22 -10.37
C PRO A 7 49.50 -21.46 -11.37
N ASP A 8 48.25 -21.89 -11.53
CA ASP A 8 47.28 -21.18 -12.35
C ASP A 8 47.18 -19.70 -11.92
N PRO A 9 47.08 -18.75 -12.86
CA PRO A 9 46.88 -17.36 -12.52
C PRO A 9 45.57 -17.20 -11.75
N PRO A 10 45.50 -16.28 -10.77
CA PRO A 10 44.25 -16.03 -10.06
C PRO A 10 43.16 -15.65 -11.06
N GLY A 11 42.02 -16.33 -10.97
CA GLY A 11 40.86 -16.04 -11.81
C GLY A 11 40.40 -14.58 -11.66
N PRO A 12 39.65 -14.04 -12.62
CA PRO A 12 39.17 -12.67 -12.55
C PRO A 12 38.37 -12.46 -11.25
N PRO A 13 38.46 -11.27 -10.62
CA PRO A 13 37.64 -10.98 -9.45
C PRO A 13 36.15 -11.18 -9.81
N GLY A 14 35.43 -11.87 -8.94
CA GLY A 14 33.99 -12.07 -9.09
C GLY A 14 33.26 -10.73 -9.22
N PRO A 15 32.03 -10.71 -9.79
CA PRO A 15 31.28 -9.47 -9.94
C PRO A 15 31.12 -8.77 -8.58
N PRO A 16 31.12 -7.43 -8.55
CA PRO A 16 30.92 -6.70 -7.31
C PRO A 16 29.62 -7.16 -6.66
N ALA A 17 29.65 -7.42 -5.35
CA ALA A 17 28.45 -7.72 -4.59
C ALA A 17 27.44 -6.60 -4.85
N GLY A 18 26.30 -6.95 -5.45
CA GLY A 18 25.22 -6.01 -5.72
C GLY A 18 24.72 -5.37 -4.41
N PRO A 19 23.96 -4.26 -4.51
CA PRO A 19 23.38 -3.63 -3.33
C PRO A 19 22.58 -4.68 -2.52
N PRO A 20 22.64 -4.63 -1.18
CA PRO A 20 21.95 -5.60 -0.35
C PRO A 20 20.47 -5.60 -0.71
N SER A 21 19.91 -6.79 -0.97
CA SER A 21 18.48 -6.95 -1.22
C SER A 21 17.72 -6.35 -0.04
N GLU A 22 16.86 -5.38 -0.32
CA GLU A 22 16.00 -4.81 0.72
C GLU A 22 15.12 -5.92 1.30
N PRO A 23 14.87 -5.90 2.63
CA PRO A 23 13.92 -6.81 3.22
C PRO A 23 12.54 -6.57 2.58
N PRO A 24 11.76 -7.64 2.36
CA PRO A 24 10.44 -7.51 1.75
C PRO A 24 9.55 -6.63 2.63
N LEU A 25 8.73 -5.80 1.99
CA LEU A 25 7.78 -4.95 2.71
C LEU A 25 6.84 -5.81 3.57
N PRO A 26 6.60 -5.43 4.83
CA PRO A 26 5.68 -6.16 5.68
C PRO A 26 4.26 -6.10 5.12
N ALA A 27 3.50 -7.16 5.33
CA ALA A 27 2.08 -7.18 4.98
C ALA A 27 1.30 -6.17 5.83
N LEU A 28 0.21 -5.64 5.27
CA LEU A 28 -0.70 -4.76 5.99
C LEU A 28 -1.26 -5.45 7.22
N THR A 29 -1.24 -4.74 8.34
CA THR A 29 -1.98 -5.13 9.53
C THR A 29 -3.47 -5.02 9.27
N ARG A 30 -4.27 -5.75 10.05
CA ARG A 30 -5.73 -5.66 9.98
C ARG A 30 -6.26 -4.23 10.17
N ALA A 31 -5.60 -3.43 11.01
CA ALA A 31 -5.99 -2.05 11.24
C ALA A 31 -5.72 -1.16 10.01
N GLU A 32 -4.60 -1.38 9.32
CA GLU A 32 -4.28 -0.66 8.08
C GLU A 32 -5.19 -1.08 6.93
N SER A 33 -5.52 -2.36 6.80
CA SER A 33 -6.50 -2.83 5.82
C SER A 33 -7.86 -2.17 6.05
N GLU A 34 -8.34 -2.19 7.30
CA GLU A 34 -9.63 -1.57 7.66
C GLU A 34 -9.64 -0.05 7.41
N LEU A 35 -8.52 0.63 7.65
CA LEU A 35 -8.35 2.04 7.34
C LEU A 35 -8.51 2.30 5.84
N ILE A 36 -7.83 1.50 5.01
CA ILE A 36 -7.89 1.60 3.55
C ILE A 36 -9.29 1.34 3.04
N ASP A 37 -9.96 0.29 3.53
CA ASP A 37 -11.33 -0.04 3.11
C ASP A 37 -12.30 1.11 3.41
N ARG A 38 -12.20 1.71 4.61
CA ARG A 38 -13.03 2.88 4.95
C ARG A 38 -12.71 4.12 4.15
N TYR A 39 -11.43 4.36 3.87
CA TYR A 39 -11.02 5.45 3.00
C TYR A 39 -11.58 5.30 1.60
N LEU A 40 -11.46 4.11 1.00
CA LEU A 40 -11.97 3.83 -0.33
C LEU A 40 -13.50 3.91 -0.39
N ALA A 41 -14.21 3.45 0.65
CA ALA A 41 -15.66 3.63 0.75
C ALA A 41 -16.07 5.11 0.76
N ALA A 42 -15.35 5.97 1.50
CA ALA A 42 -15.61 7.40 1.49
C ALA A 42 -15.33 8.05 0.13
N VAL A 43 -14.23 7.65 -0.54
CA VAL A 43 -13.88 8.15 -1.89
C VAL A 43 -14.91 7.73 -2.93
N ASP A 44 -15.40 6.48 -2.89
CA ASP A 44 -16.46 6.02 -3.79
C ASP A 44 -17.74 6.86 -3.62
N LEU A 45 -18.16 7.11 -2.38
CA LEU A 45 -19.32 7.93 -2.09
C LEU A 45 -19.13 9.39 -2.51
N LEU A 46 -17.94 9.95 -2.32
CA LEU A 46 -17.57 11.27 -2.86
C LEU A 46 -17.70 11.33 -4.39
N GLY A 47 -17.29 10.27 -5.09
CA GLY A 47 -17.45 10.16 -6.54
C GLY A 47 -18.91 10.11 -6.99
N ARG A 48 -19.78 9.43 -6.22
CA ARG A 48 -21.23 9.34 -6.52
C ARG A 48 -21.98 10.65 -6.34
N ILE A 49 -21.55 11.49 -5.40
CA ILE A 49 -22.18 12.81 -5.22
C ILE A 49 -21.66 13.87 -6.19
N ASN A 50 -20.75 13.50 -7.09
CA ASN A 50 -20.19 14.42 -8.07
C ASN A 50 -21.31 15.02 -8.95
N PRO A 51 -21.53 16.35 -8.94
CA PRO A 51 -22.61 16.98 -9.71
C PRO A 51 -22.41 16.90 -11.23
N GLY A 52 -21.18 16.63 -11.70
CA GLY A 52 -20.88 16.35 -13.10
C GLY A 52 -21.29 14.95 -13.54
N ARG A 53 -21.66 14.07 -12.59
CA ARG A 53 -22.21 12.74 -12.89
C ARG A 53 -23.73 12.91 -13.04
N HIS A 54 -24.26 12.56 -14.21
CA HIS A 54 -25.70 12.60 -14.50
C HIS A 54 -26.46 11.46 -13.77
N GLU A 55 -26.37 11.44 -12.45
CA GLU A 55 -27.14 10.53 -11.61
C GLU A 55 -28.46 11.16 -11.15
N ASP A 56 -29.41 10.31 -10.76
CA ASP A 56 -30.66 10.74 -10.14
C ASP A 56 -30.37 11.51 -8.84
N THR A 57 -31.04 12.65 -8.64
CA THR A 57 -30.92 13.47 -7.43
C THR A 57 -31.10 12.66 -6.14
N TYR A 58 -31.98 11.66 -6.17
CA TYR A 58 -32.20 10.78 -5.03
C TYR A 58 -30.99 9.86 -4.74
N SER A 59 -30.32 9.32 -5.76
CA SER A 59 -29.12 8.49 -5.53
C SER A 59 -27.98 9.35 -4.97
N GLY A 60 -27.83 10.58 -5.47
CA GLY A 60 -26.89 11.56 -4.92
C GLY A 60 -27.15 11.87 -3.45
N LEU A 61 -28.42 12.10 -3.07
CA LEU A 61 -28.79 12.31 -1.66
C LEU A 61 -28.45 11.11 -0.78
N ARG A 62 -28.75 9.89 -1.23
CA ARG A 62 -28.45 8.66 -0.48
C ARG A 62 -26.94 8.45 -0.33
N ALA A 63 -26.16 8.74 -1.37
CA ALA A 63 -24.70 8.70 -1.31
C ALA A 63 -24.14 9.73 -0.34
N ALA A 64 -24.65 10.96 -0.35
CA ALA A 64 -24.24 12.02 0.59
C ALA A 64 -24.53 11.62 2.06
N GLN A 65 -25.70 11.02 2.32
CA GLN A 65 -26.04 10.53 3.66
C GLN A 65 -25.11 9.39 4.11
N ALA A 66 -24.82 8.45 3.22
CA ALA A 66 -23.89 7.36 3.50
C ALA A 66 -22.46 7.86 3.74
N LEU A 67 -22.04 8.91 3.02
CA LEU A 67 -20.71 9.50 3.15
C LEU A 67 -20.44 10.01 4.57
N VAL A 68 -21.43 10.64 5.21
CA VAL A 68 -21.29 11.12 6.60
C VAL A 68 -20.93 9.96 7.53
N ARG A 69 -21.62 8.83 7.39
CA ARG A 69 -21.34 7.63 8.18
C ARG A 69 -19.93 7.09 7.87
N ALA A 70 -19.59 6.91 6.59
CA ALA A 70 -18.29 6.38 6.19
C ALA A 70 -17.13 7.26 6.70
N ALA A 71 -17.27 8.58 6.64
CA ALA A 71 -16.27 9.53 7.15
C ALA A 71 -16.11 9.45 8.68
N ALA A 72 -17.22 9.28 9.42
CA ALA A 72 -17.17 9.09 10.86
C ALA A 72 -16.43 7.79 11.23
N GLU A 73 -16.75 6.69 10.57
CA GLU A 73 -16.08 5.42 10.84
C GLU A 73 -14.58 5.46 10.45
N LEU A 74 -14.22 6.16 9.37
CA LEU A 74 -12.82 6.41 8.98
C LEU A 74 -12.05 7.17 10.06
N ARG A 75 -12.64 8.27 10.56
CA ARG A 75 -12.07 9.04 11.68
C ARG A 75 -11.86 8.16 12.91
N ASP A 76 -12.84 7.32 13.24
CA ASP A 76 -12.78 6.47 14.43
C ASP A 76 -11.70 5.39 14.29
N ALA A 77 -11.49 4.84 13.09
CA ALA A 77 -10.38 3.93 12.80
C ALA A 77 -9.01 4.60 13.00
N LEU A 78 -8.83 5.82 12.47
CA LEU A 78 -7.61 6.62 12.67
C LEU A 78 -7.38 6.95 14.15
N ALA A 79 -8.43 7.34 14.87
CA ALA A 79 -8.35 7.65 16.30
C ALA A 79 -8.00 6.42 17.16
N LEU A 80 -8.42 5.23 16.75
CA LEU A 80 -8.05 3.98 17.40
C LEU A 80 -6.60 3.59 17.10
N MET A 81 -6.11 3.79 15.87
CA MET A 81 -4.71 3.58 15.53
C MET A 81 -3.78 4.54 16.27
N HIS A 82 -4.16 5.81 16.39
CA HIS A 82 -3.35 6.82 17.10
C HIS A 82 -3.20 6.55 18.60
N ARG A 83 -4.18 5.89 19.21
CA ARG A 83 -4.17 5.55 20.65
C ARG A 83 -3.37 4.29 20.98
N ARG A 84 -2.90 3.54 19.99
CA ARG A 84 -2.11 2.31 20.15
C ARG A 84 -0.63 2.61 20.02
#